data_AF-X0XQX3-F1
#
_entry.id   AF-X0XQX3-F1
#
_cell.length_a   1.000
_cell.length_b   1.000
_cell.length_c   1.000
_cell.angle_alpha   90.00
_cell.angle_beta   90.00
_cell.angle_gamma   90.00
#
_symmetry.space_group_name_H-M   'P 1'
#
loop_
_entity.id
_entity.type
_entity.pdbx_description
1 polymer ?
#
loop_
_entity_poly.entity_id
_entity_poly.type
_entity_poly.pdbx_seq_one_letter_code
_entity_poly.pdbx_strand_id
1 'polypeptide(L)'
;MDENRPYWNMEIEPKFNTPEMKKIQDQKLIKRVKLLRERAPYFSRLFKTHGVHEDKIKTFEEFRRAVPPFTKADWRAMAEKHEGNIISALDELLPLNAYEDLNLMATTSGTTGEPQPYAQTHHDAWNL
;
A
#
# COMPACT_ATOMS: atom_id res chain seq x y z
N MET A 1 -27.50 9.03 -16.62
CA MET A 1 -26.54 9.88 -15.89
C MET A 1 -27.21 11.22 -15.67
N ASP A 2 -27.19 11.75 -14.45
CA ASP A 2 -27.67 13.10 -14.20
C ASP A 2 -26.67 14.08 -14.82
N GLU A 3 -27.13 14.89 -15.78
CA GLU A 3 -26.27 15.89 -16.45
C GLU A 3 -25.70 16.92 -15.47
N ASN A 4 -26.38 17.15 -14.33
CA ASN A 4 -25.91 18.03 -13.26
C ASN A 4 -24.92 17.34 -12.30
N ARG A 5 -24.77 16.01 -12.41
CA ARG A 5 -23.83 15.21 -11.63
C ARG A 5 -23.16 14.15 -12.54
N PRO A 6 -22.24 14.58 -13.41
CA PRO A 6 -21.59 13.69 -14.38
C PRO A 6 -20.62 12.68 -13.74
N TYR A 7 -20.20 12.90 -12.48
CA TYR A 7 -19.25 12.05 -11.77
C TYR A 7 -19.85 11.45 -10.50
N TRP A 8 -19.34 10.28 -10.10
CA TRP A 8 -19.76 9.66 -8.84
C TRP A 8 -19.28 10.50 -7.65
N ASN A 9 -17.98 10.82 -7.63
CA ASN A 9 -17.34 11.71 -6.68
C ASN A 9 -17.04 13.07 -7.32
N MET A 10 -18.00 13.98 -7.20
CA MET A 10 -17.90 15.36 -7.69
C MET A 10 -16.78 16.17 -7.04
N GLU A 11 -16.22 15.72 -5.90
CA GLU A 11 -15.11 16.40 -5.24
C GLU A 11 -13.74 15.98 -5.81
N ILE A 12 -13.60 14.75 -6.30
CA ILE A 12 -12.30 14.20 -6.70
C ILE A 12 -12.18 14.05 -8.22
N GLU A 13 -13.16 13.47 -8.88
CA GLU A 13 -13.08 13.12 -10.30
C GLU A 13 -12.88 14.34 -11.22
N PRO A 14 -13.54 15.50 -10.99
CA PRO A 14 -13.28 16.71 -11.78
C PRO A 14 -11.85 17.24 -11.68
N LYS A 15 -11.10 16.87 -10.63
CA LYS A 15 -9.73 17.32 -10.42
C LYS A 15 -8.72 16.47 -11.20
N PHE A 16 -9.14 15.40 -11.87
CA PHE A 16 -8.24 14.55 -12.64
C PHE A 16 -7.40 15.37 -13.64
N ASN A 17 -6.11 15.06 -13.76
CA ASN A 17 -5.13 15.79 -14.58
C ASN A 17 -4.95 17.30 -14.27
N THR A 18 -5.36 17.76 -13.08
CA THR A 18 -5.08 19.13 -12.61
C THR A 18 -3.90 19.18 -11.62
N PRO A 19 -3.25 20.35 -11.45
CA PRO A 19 -2.26 20.54 -10.37
C PRO A 19 -2.81 20.28 -8.97
N GLU A 20 -4.12 20.43 -8.77
CA GLU A 20 -4.77 20.17 -7.48
C GLU A 20 -4.78 18.68 -7.13
N MET A 21 -5.09 17.81 -8.09
CA MET A 21 -5.00 16.36 -7.88
C MET A 21 -3.58 15.93 -7.50
N LYS A 22 -2.56 16.51 -8.13
CA LYS A 22 -1.17 16.24 -7.76
C LYS A 22 -0.90 16.60 -6.29
N LYS A 23 -1.38 17.75 -5.81
CA LYS A 23 -1.25 18.15 -4.40
C LYS A 23 -1.95 17.16 -3.46
N ILE A 24 -3.16 16.71 -3.80
CA ILE A 24 -3.91 15.72 -3.01
C ILE A 24 -3.13 14.40 -2.93
N GLN A 25 -2.60 13.93 -4.06
CA GLN A 25 -1.81 12.71 -4.14
C GLN A 25 -0.51 12.82 -3.33
N ASP A 26 0.25 13.90 -3.49
CA ASP A 26 1.49 14.15 -2.73
C ASP A 26 1.22 14.22 -1.22
N GLN A 27 0.14 14.86 -0.78
CA GLN A 27 -0.26 14.89 0.63
C GLN A 27 -0.63 13.50 1.16
N LYS A 28 -1.35 12.69 0.37
CA LYS A 28 -1.69 11.30 0.74
C LYS A 28 -0.43 10.44 0.81
N LEU A 29 0.53 10.62 -0.10
CA LEU A 29 1.80 9.91 -0.12
C LEU A 29 2.58 10.15 1.18
N ILE A 30 2.75 11.40 1.62
CA ILE A 30 3.46 11.74 2.86
C ILE A 30 2.84 11.01 4.06
N LYS A 31 1.51 11.01 4.17
CA LYS A 31 0.79 10.30 5.24
C LYS A 31 1.03 8.78 5.19
N ARG A 32 1.06 8.20 3.97
CA ARG A 32 1.30 6.76 3.79
C ARG A 32 2.75 6.38 4.11
N VAL A 33 3.73 7.18 3.70
CA VAL A 33 5.15 6.98 4.06
C VAL A 33 5.33 6.96 5.57
N LYS A 34 4.77 7.95 6.27
CA LYS A 34 4.81 8.00 7.74
C LYS A 34 4.20 6.74 8.36
N LEU A 35 2.98 6.39 7.95
CA LEU A 35 2.26 5.23 8.47
C LEU A 35 3.06 3.93 8.30
N LEU A 36 3.60 3.69 7.10
CA LEU A 36 4.40 2.49 6.81
C LEU A 36 5.72 2.49 7.60
N ARG A 37 6.40 3.64 7.71
CA ARG A 37 7.63 3.78 8.52
C ARG A 37 7.41 3.41 9.98
N GLU A 38 6.28 3.84 10.55
CA GLU A 38 5.96 3.68 11.97
C GLU A 38 5.40 2.31 12.30
N ARG A 39 4.68 1.66 11.37
CA ARG A 39 3.86 0.48 11.69
C ARG A 39 4.14 -0.76 10.85
N ALA A 40 4.83 -0.67 9.71
CA ALA A 40 5.16 -1.82 8.87
C ALA A 40 6.67 -2.13 8.97
N PRO A 41 7.09 -3.18 9.69
CA PRO A 41 8.50 -3.47 9.97
C PRO A 41 9.39 -3.56 8.72
N TYR A 42 8.92 -4.17 7.63
CA TYR A 42 9.65 -4.22 6.36
C TYR A 42 9.92 -2.83 5.81
N PHE A 43 8.88 -1.99 5.67
CA PHE A 43 9.02 -0.64 5.14
C PHE A 43 9.83 0.26 6.07
N SER A 44 9.71 0.08 7.38
CA SER A 44 10.56 0.78 8.35
C SER A 44 12.05 0.54 8.10
N ARG A 45 12.45 -0.73 7.89
CA ARG A 45 13.83 -1.09 7.53
C ARG A 45 14.22 -0.57 6.15
N LEU A 46 13.36 -0.77 5.15
CA LEU A 46 13.61 -0.33 3.76
C LEU A 46 13.85 1.18 3.71
N PHE A 47 12.99 1.96 4.36
CA PHE A 47 13.07 3.41 4.38
C PHE A 47 14.30 3.90 5.13
N LYS A 48 14.65 3.27 6.26
CA LYS A 48 15.90 3.57 6.97
C LYS A 48 17.13 3.36 6.06
N THR A 49 17.20 2.24 5.34
CA THR A 49 18.31 1.94 4.42
C THR A 49 18.43 2.95 3.29
N HIS A 50 17.30 3.43 2.76
CA HIS A 50 17.28 4.38 1.62
C HIS A 50 17.15 5.84 2.05
N GLY A 51 17.24 6.15 3.34
CA GLY A 51 17.12 7.51 3.86
C GLY A 51 15.75 8.17 3.62
N VAL A 52 14.70 7.37 3.44
CA VAL A 52 13.33 7.81 3.18
C VAL A 52 12.65 8.19 4.49
N HIS A 53 12.06 9.39 4.52
CA HIS A 53 11.29 9.91 5.64
C HIS A 53 10.25 10.91 5.12
N GLU A 54 9.14 11.06 5.84
CA GLU A 54 8.01 11.91 5.43
C GLU A 54 8.36 13.42 5.31
N ASP A 55 9.47 13.85 5.91
CA ASP A 55 10.02 15.20 5.79
C ASP A 55 10.91 15.39 4.54
N LYS A 56 11.42 14.31 3.96
CA LYS A 56 12.32 14.32 2.79
C LYS A 56 11.61 13.99 1.47
N ILE A 57 10.62 13.10 1.52
CA ILE A 57 9.87 12.70 0.32
C ILE A 57 8.56 13.48 0.29
N LYS A 58 8.46 14.45 -0.63
CA LYS A 58 7.28 15.32 -0.79
C LYS A 58 6.50 15.05 -2.07
N THR A 59 7.10 14.34 -3.01
CA THR A 59 6.50 14.05 -4.32
C THR A 59 6.67 12.60 -4.73
N PHE A 60 5.80 12.13 -5.63
CA PHE A 60 5.93 10.80 -6.24
C PHE A 60 7.26 10.58 -6.98
N GLU A 61 7.83 11.61 -7.62
CA GLU A 61 9.13 11.46 -8.32
C GLU A 61 10.28 11.24 -7.34
N GLU A 62 10.29 11.94 -6.20
CA GLU A 62 11.27 11.69 -5.14
C GLU A 62 11.10 10.29 -4.56
N PHE A 63 9.86 9.86 -4.30
CA PHE A 63 9.56 8.52 -3.81
C PHE A 63 10.05 7.44 -4.78
N ARG A 64 9.74 7.59 -6.08
CA ARG A 64 10.14 6.65 -7.14
C ARG A 64 11.66 6.48 -7.25
N ARG A 65 12.43 7.56 -7.03
CA ARG A 65 13.89 7.51 -7.08
C ARG A 65 14.50 6.88 -5.83
N ALA A 66 13.84 7.02 -4.68
CA ALA A 66 14.37 6.59 -3.39
C ALA A 66 13.96 5.16 -3.00
N VAL A 67 12.76 4.71 -3.38
CA VAL A 67 12.21 3.43 -2.93
C VAL A 67 12.27 2.41 -4.06
N PRO A 68 12.98 1.28 -3.90
CA PRO A 68 13.00 0.23 -4.90
C PRO A 68 11.62 -0.45 -5.00
N PRO A 69 11.26 -0.99 -6.17
CA PRO A 69 9.99 -1.70 -6.35
C PRO A 69 9.97 -2.98 -5.50
N PHE A 70 8.83 -3.25 -4.88
CA PHE A 70 8.55 -4.53 -4.24
C PHE A 70 8.03 -5.52 -5.28
N THR A 71 8.65 -6.69 -5.39
CA THR A 71 8.36 -7.68 -6.42
C THR A 71 7.74 -8.95 -5.85
N LYS A 72 7.29 -9.86 -6.73
CA LYS A 72 6.83 -11.18 -6.32
C LYS A 72 7.94 -12.03 -5.68
N ALA A 73 9.22 -11.78 -6.03
CA ALA A 73 10.34 -12.48 -5.41
C ALA A 73 10.53 -12.03 -3.96
N ASP A 74 10.37 -10.73 -3.68
CA ASP A 74 10.45 -10.19 -2.31
C ASP A 74 9.35 -10.78 -1.42
N TRP A 75 8.13 -10.92 -1.94
CA TRP A 75 7.05 -11.62 -1.23
C TRP A 75 7.41 -13.07 -0.90
N ARG A 76 7.93 -13.83 -1.87
CA ARG A 76 8.29 -15.24 -1.65
C ARG A 76 9.39 -15.38 -0.60
N ALA A 77 10.42 -14.54 -0.67
CA ALA A 77 11.48 -14.51 0.34
C ALA A 77 10.94 -14.14 1.73
N MET A 78 9.96 -13.23 1.80
CA MET A 78 9.28 -12.90 3.06
C MET A 78 8.50 -14.11 3.60
N ALA A 79 7.69 -14.76 2.77
CA ALA A 79 6.93 -15.94 3.17
C ALA A 79 7.86 -17.07 3.65
N GLU A 80 8.97 -17.31 2.95
CA GLU A 80 9.98 -18.31 3.33
C GLU A 80 10.66 -17.96 4.65
N LYS A 81 11.04 -16.69 4.86
CA LYS A 81 11.60 -16.22 6.14
C LYS A 81 10.66 -16.48 7.33
N HIS A 82 9.36 -16.49 7.08
CA HIS A 82 8.33 -16.76 8.09
C HIS A 82 7.80 -18.21 8.02
N GLU A 83 8.56 -19.14 7.43
CA GLU A 83 8.23 -20.58 7.36
C GLU A 83 6.84 -20.86 6.75
N GLY A 84 6.43 -20.03 5.80
CA GLY A 84 5.11 -20.12 5.16
C GLY A 84 3.97 -19.55 6.01
N ASN A 85 4.23 -19.01 7.21
CA ASN A 85 3.21 -18.32 8.00
C ASN A 85 2.85 -16.98 7.36
N ILE A 86 1.75 -16.99 6.61
CA ILE A 86 1.26 -15.83 5.85
C ILE A 86 0.89 -14.67 6.77
N ILE A 87 0.30 -14.91 7.94
CA ILE A 87 -0.08 -13.83 8.87
C ILE A 87 1.17 -13.09 9.33
N SER A 88 2.20 -13.81 9.75
CA SER A 88 3.47 -13.20 10.17
C SER A 88 4.20 -12.49 9.02
N ALA A 89 4.13 -13.00 7.80
CA ALA A 89 4.67 -12.33 6.63
C ALA A 89 3.88 -11.04 6.27
N LEU A 90 2.57 -11.02 6.50
CA LEU A 90 1.73 -9.83 6.31
C LEU A 90 1.99 -8.78 7.39
N ASP A 91 2.22 -9.18 8.65
CA ASP A 91 2.59 -8.26 9.74
C ASP A 91 3.89 -7.49 9.45
N GLU A 92 4.78 -8.01 8.61
CA GLU A 92 5.97 -7.28 8.15
C GLU A 92 5.62 -6.14 7.19
N LEU A 93 4.59 -6.31 6.36
CA LEU A 93 4.26 -5.43 5.23
C LEU A 93 3.12 -4.46 5.52
N LEU A 94 2.14 -4.89 6.31
CA LEU A 94 0.93 -4.15 6.57
C LEU A 94 1.10 -3.28 7.83
N PRO A 95 0.63 -2.02 7.83
CA PRO A 95 0.72 -1.15 9.00
C PRO A 95 -0.41 -1.41 10.03
N LEU A 96 -0.73 -2.68 10.28
CA LEU A 96 -1.84 -3.18 11.11
C LEU A 96 -1.52 -4.56 11.68
N ASN A 97 -2.37 -5.08 12.57
CA ASN A 97 -2.27 -6.46 13.07
C ASN A 97 -3.01 -7.39 12.11
N ALA A 98 -2.29 -8.20 11.34
CA ALA A 98 -2.89 -9.04 10.31
C ALA A 98 -3.85 -10.10 10.88
N TYR A 99 -3.62 -10.57 12.11
CA TYR A 99 -4.51 -11.56 12.74
C TYR A 99 -5.85 -10.95 13.17
N GLU A 100 -5.84 -9.71 13.65
CA GLU A 100 -7.02 -9.07 14.25
C GLU A 100 -7.79 -8.21 13.24
N ASP A 101 -7.11 -7.55 12.32
CA ASP A 101 -7.70 -6.49 11.50
C ASP A 101 -8.16 -6.97 10.10
N LEU A 102 -7.74 -8.16 9.66
CA LEU A 102 -8.10 -8.70 8.34
C LEU A 102 -9.47 -9.38 8.34
N ASN A 103 -10.31 -9.01 7.37
CA ASN A 103 -11.66 -9.57 7.20
C ASN A 103 -11.75 -10.54 6.02
N LEU A 104 -10.93 -10.34 4.99
CA LEU A 104 -10.94 -11.15 3.79
C LEU A 104 -9.50 -11.41 3.33
N MET A 105 -9.25 -12.66 2.95
CA MET A 105 -8.03 -13.06 2.27
C MET A 105 -8.42 -13.80 0.99
N ALA A 106 -8.16 -13.17 -0.15
CA ALA A 106 -8.22 -13.83 -1.45
C ALA A 106 -6.82 -14.29 -1.86
N THR A 107 -6.72 -15.20 -2.82
CA THR A 107 -5.41 -15.67 -3.30
C THR A 107 -5.38 -15.73 -4.81
N THR A 108 -4.20 -15.54 -5.40
CA THR A 108 -4.01 -15.85 -6.83
C THR A 108 -4.21 -17.35 -7.06
N SER A 109 -4.79 -17.74 -8.20
CA SER A 109 -5.11 -19.15 -8.53
C SER A 109 -3.90 -20.08 -8.67
N GLY A 110 -2.69 -19.53 -8.86
CA GLY A 110 -1.40 -20.23 -8.72
C GLY A 110 -1.39 -21.68 -9.21
N THR A 111 -1.71 -21.96 -10.47
CA THR A 111 -1.84 -23.35 -10.94
C THR A 111 -0.51 -24.10 -11.07
N THR A 112 0.63 -23.40 -10.97
CA THR A 112 1.98 -23.97 -11.03
C THR A 112 2.98 -23.35 -10.04
N GLY A 113 2.54 -22.49 -9.11
CA GLY A 113 3.44 -21.84 -8.15
C GLY A 113 2.73 -21.28 -6.92
N GLU A 114 3.53 -20.82 -5.95
CA GLU A 114 3.03 -20.34 -4.65
C GLU A 114 2.00 -19.20 -4.80
N PRO A 115 0.77 -19.38 -4.30
CA PRO A 115 -0.27 -18.38 -4.39
C PRO A 115 0.06 -17.16 -3.52
N GLN A 116 -0.23 -15.95 -4.03
CA GLN A 116 -0.03 -14.71 -3.30
C GLN A 116 -1.35 -14.25 -2.67
N PRO A 117 -1.37 -13.92 -1.37
CA PRO A 117 -2.56 -13.44 -0.70
C PRO A 117 -2.85 -11.97 -1.04
N TYR A 118 -4.13 -11.66 -1.16
CA TYR A 118 -4.70 -10.32 -1.17
C TYR A 118 -5.46 -10.15 0.15
N ALA A 119 -4.81 -9.51 1.11
CA ALA A 119 -5.36 -9.25 2.43
C ALA A 119 -6.15 -7.92 2.43
N GLN A 120 -7.35 -7.94 2.97
CA GLN A 120 -8.23 -6.78 3.06
C GLN A 120 -8.87 -6.66 4.44
N THR A 121 -8.84 -5.45 5.00
CA THR A 121 -9.65 -5.11 6.18
C THR A 121 -11.11 -4.91 5.78
N HIS A 122 -12.01 -4.81 6.76
CA HIS A 122 -13.41 -4.43 6.50
C HIS A 122 -13.50 -3.09 5.78
N HIS A 123 -12.65 -2.12 6.17
CA HIS A 123 -12.64 -0.81 5.54
C HIS A 123 -12.28 -0.90 4.05
N ASP A 124 -11.26 -1.70 3.71
CA ASP A 124 -10.76 -1.83 2.34
C ASP A 124 -11.80 -2.43 1.39
N ALA A 125 -12.65 -3.34 1.87
CA ALA A 125 -13.57 -4.09 1.02
C ALA A 125 -15.03 -3.58 1.07
N TRP A 126 -15.44 -2.86 2.13
CA TRP A 126 -16.84 -2.43 2.30
C TRP A 126 -17.07 -0.93 2.43
N ASN A 127 -16.03 -0.11 2.66
CA ASN A 127 -16.19 1.35 2.85
C ASN A 127 -15.55 2.14 1.71
N LEU A 128 -16.13 2.02 0.50
CA LEU A 128 -15.76 2.77 -0.70
C LEU A 128 -16.33 4.20 -0.72
#